data_AF-A0A833ZJT4-F1
#
_entry.id   AF-A0A833ZJT4-F1
#
_cell.length_a   1.000
_cell.length_b   1.000
_cell.length_c   1.000
_cell.angle_alpha   90.00
_cell.angle_beta   90.00
_cell.angle_gamma   90.00
#
_symmetry.space_group_name_H-M   'P 1'
#
loop_
_entity.id
_entity.type
_entity.pdbx_description
1 polymer ?
#
loop_
_entity_poly.entity_id
_entity_poly.type
_entity_poly.pdbx_seq_one_letter_code
_entity_poly.pdbx_strand_id
1 'polypeptide(L)'
;MDHYICRHIFFPDSKLYLHALLEGSEIYLPEVVKPPRNPELVARLEKIKIQLANEEYKQITRNVTCQDLRHGGILSDLGKEVRSVKALVITIFNFIVTVAAAFVCTYLGSQYVFTEMASRVLAALIVASVVGLAELYVMVRVMEGELGEI
;
A
#
# COMPACT_ATOMS: atom_id res chain seq x y z
N MET A 1 49.95 -42.18 -24.98
CA MET A 1 49.79 -43.52 -25.61
C MET A 1 49.47 -44.53 -24.51
N ASP A 2 48.36 -44.44 -23.79
CA ASP A 2 46.93 -44.46 -24.20
C ASP A 2 46.42 -45.82 -24.65
N HIS A 3 46.46 -46.87 -23.80
CA HIS A 3 45.64 -48.08 -24.09
C HIS A 3 45.40 -49.11 -22.94
N TYR A 4 45.59 -48.80 -21.65
CA TYR A 4 45.60 -49.86 -20.61
C TYR A 4 44.57 -49.75 -19.45
N ILE A 5 43.64 -48.80 -19.44
CA ILE A 5 42.77 -48.60 -18.27
C ILE A 5 41.38 -49.26 -18.40
N CYS A 6 41.09 -49.96 -19.50
CA CYS A 6 39.75 -50.51 -19.77
C CYS A 6 39.69 -52.05 -19.79
N ARG A 7 40.17 -52.74 -18.73
CA ARG A 7 40.01 -54.20 -18.67
C ARG A 7 39.87 -54.86 -17.29
N HIS A 8 39.59 -54.13 -16.21
CA HIS A 8 39.60 -54.74 -14.87
C HIS A 8 38.38 -54.51 -13.98
N ILE A 9 37.27 -54.02 -14.51
CA ILE A 9 36.03 -53.88 -13.73
C ILE A 9 34.90 -54.64 -14.42
N PHE A 10 35.01 -55.97 -14.37
CA PHE A 10 33.84 -56.84 -14.44
C PHE A 10 34.00 -57.90 -13.34
N PHE A 11 33.56 -57.54 -12.13
CA PHE A 11 33.31 -58.48 -11.05
C PHE A 11 31.80 -58.72 -11.00
N PRO A 12 31.32 -59.97 -11.20
CA PRO A 12 29.93 -60.31 -10.92
C PRO A 12 29.72 -60.33 -9.40
N ASP A 13 28.65 -59.69 -8.94
CA ASP A 13 28.08 -59.78 -7.59
C ASP A 13 28.82 -59.11 -6.40
N SER A 14 29.38 -57.91 -6.57
CA SER A 14 29.79 -57.08 -5.42
C SER A 14 29.11 -55.71 -5.41
N LYS A 15 28.39 -55.39 -4.33
CA LYS A 15 27.82 -54.06 -4.04
C LYS A 15 28.95 -53.03 -3.98
N LEU A 16 29.23 -52.36 -5.09
CA LEU A 16 30.22 -51.29 -5.17
C LEU A 16 29.63 -50.04 -4.51
N TYR A 17 30.18 -49.66 -3.38
CA TYR A 17 29.75 -48.46 -2.68
C TYR A 17 30.37 -47.22 -3.33
N LEU A 18 29.51 -46.26 -3.64
CA LEU A 18 29.87 -45.04 -4.36
C LEU A 18 30.97 -44.25 -3.62
N HIS A 19 30.97 -44.28 -2.28
CA HIS A 19 32.00 -43.62 -1.46
C HIS A 19 33.41 -44.19 -1.68
N ALA A 20 33.54 -45.49 -1.95
CA ALA A 20 34.84 -46.13 -2.19
C ALA A 20 35.44 -45.77 -3.56
N LEU A 21 34.60 -45.39 -4.53
CA LEU A 21 35.06 -44.87 -5.83
C LEU A 21 35.46 -43.38 -5.74
N LEU A 22 34.91 -42.64 -4.78
CA LEU A 22 35.17 -41.22 -4.57
C LEU A 22 36.34 -40.94 -3.61
N GLU A 23 36.82 -41.93 -2.86
CA GLU A 23 37.86 -41.79 -1.83
C GLU A 23 39.27 -41.45 -2.39
N GLY A 24 39.39 -41.28 -3.71
CA GLY A 24 40.60 -40.78 -4.38
C GLY A 24 40.34 -39.89 -5.59
N SER A 25 39.09 -39.45 -5.83
CA SER A 25 38.76 -38.58 -6.95
C SER A 25 38.86 -37.11 -6.55
N GLU A 26 39.78 -36.37 -7.17
CA GLU A 26 39.86 -34.92 -7.00
C GLU A 26 38.76 -34.26 -7.85
N ILE A 27 37.78 -33.65 -7.18
CA ILE A 27 36.67 -32.97 -7.84
C ILE A 27 37.19 -31.66 -8.43
N TYR A 28 37.47 -31.64 -9.73
CA TYR A 28 37.74 -30.41 -10.46
C TYR A 28 36.42 -29.65 -10.67
N LEU A 29 36.12 -28.71 -9.77
CA LEU A 29 35.06 -27.72 -9.97
C LEU A 29 35.59 -26.65 -10.96
N PRO A 30 35.00 -26.49 -12.16
CA PRO A 30 35.38 -25.40 -13.04
C PRO A 30 35.09 -24.06 -12.34
N GLU A 31 36.12 -23.22 -12.21
CA GLU A 31 36.01 -21.93 -11.54
C GLU A 31 35.01 -21.06 -12.30
N VAL A 32 33.94 -20.66 -11.61
CA VAL A 32 32.87 -19.82 -12.17
C VAL A 32 33.47 -18.47 -12.54
N VAL A 33 33.63 -18.23 -13.83
CA VAL A 33 34.06 -16.95 -14.40
C VAL A 33 33.04 -15.89 -14.00
N LYS A 34 33.41 -15.05 -13.04
CA LYS A 34 32.58 -13.91 -12.64
C LYS A 34 32.49 -12.95 -13.84
N PRO A 35 31.29 -12.67 -14.37
CA PRO A 35 31.16 -11.79 -15.52
C PRO A 35 31.75 -10.40 -15.21
N PRO A 36 32.40 -9.75 -16.19
CA PRO A 36 33.06 -8.47 -16.00
C PRO A 36 32.06 -7.42 -15.54
N ARG A 37 32.48 -6.65 -14.53
CA ARG A 37 31.65 -5.69 -13.81
C ARG A 37 31.20 -4.57 -14.77
N ASN A 38 29.92 -4.60 -15.15
CA ASN A 38 29.30 -3.58 -15.99
C ASN A 38 29.43 -2.20 -15.30
N PRO A 39 30.01 -1.17 -15.96
CA PRO A 39 30.21 0.16 -15.38
C PRO A 39 28.91 0.83 -14.91
N GLU A 40 27.77 0.46 -15.48
CA GLU A 40 26.46 0.96 -15.05
C GLU A 40 26.06 0.49 -13.65
N LEU A 41 26.44 -0.74 -13.27
CA LEU A 41 26.14 -1.29 -11.94
C LEU A 41 27.02 -0.64 -10.87
N VAL A 42 28.24 -0.25 -11.21
CA VAL A 42 29.14 0.51 -10.31
C VAL A 42 28.59 1.89 -10.05
N ALA A 43 28.19 2.60 -11.11
CA ALA A 43 27.59 3.92 -11.01
C ALA A 43 26.29 3.91 -10.20
N ARG A 44 25.48 2.83 -10.31
CA ARG A 44 24.30 2.65 -9.46
C ARG A 44 24.67 2.40 -8.01
N LEU A 45 25.68 1.57 -7.73
CA LEU A 45 26.13 1.28 -6.37
C LEU A 45 26.69 2.53 -5.69
N GLU A 46 27.45 3.35 -6.40
CA GLU A 46 27.96 4.62 -5.87
C GLU A 46 26.83 5.60 -5.59
N LYS A 47 25.84 5.71 -6.49
CA LYS A 47 24.63 6.52 -6.24
C LYS A 47 23.86 6.03 -5.00
N ILE A 48 23.65 4.72 -4.86
CA ILE A 48 22.97 4.14 -3.70
C ILE A 48 23.77 4.41 -2.42
N LYS A 49 25.09 4.27 -2.45
CA LYS A 49 25.96 4.54 -1.29
C LYS A 49 25.89 6.01 -0.85
N ILE A 50 25.88 6.93 -1.81
CA ILE A 50 25.74 8.37 -1.54
C ILE A 50 24.34 8.67 -0.97
N GLN A 51 23.29 8.05 -1.50
CA GLN A 51 21.92 8.20 -0.99
C GLN A 51 21.79 7.72 0.45
N LEU A 52 22.31 6.52 0.75
CA LEU A 52 22.24 5.93 2.09
C LEU A 52 23.04 6.77 3.10
N ALA A 53 24.23 7.23 2.72
CA ALA A 53 25.05 8.10 3.56
C ALA A 53 24.38 9.46 3.83
N ASN A 54 23.67 10.02 2.85
CA ASN A 54 22.91 11.26 3.03
C ASN A 54 21.69 11.07 3.94
N GLU A 55 21.00 9.93 3.83
CA GLU A 55 19.89 9.58 4.72
C GLU A 55 20.36 9.41 6.17
N GLU A 56 21.48 8.70 6.38
CA GLU A 56 22.09 8.52 7.69
C GLU A 56 22.58 9.86 8.28
N TYR A 57 23.23 10.70 7.48
CA TYR A 57 23.62 12.05 7.89
C TYR A 57 22.40 12.88 8.31
N LYS A 58 21.30 12.82 7.54
CA LYS A 58 20.05 13.52 7.84
C LYS A 58 19.39 12.98 9.11
N GLN A 59 19.47 11.67 9.37
CA GLN A 59 18.95 11.05 10.58
C GLN A 59 19.73 11.48 11.82
N ILE A 60 21.06 11.50 11.75
CA ILE A 60 21.94 11.91 12.86
C ILE A 60 21.78 13.41 13.17
N THR A 61 21.63 14.25 12.14
CA THR A 61 21.46 15.71 12.30
C THR A 61 20.02 16.12 12.63
N ARG A 62 19.04 15.21 12.52
CA ARG A 62 17.61 15.43 12.78
C ARG A 62 17.32 16.02 14.16
N ASN A 63 18.12 15.67 15.17
CA ASN A 63 17.91 16.09 16.55
C ASN A 63 18.42 17.53 16.82
N VAL A 64 19.23 18.08 15.91
CA VAL A 64 19.81 19.42 16.02
C VAL A 64 19.03 20.42 15.16
N THR A 65 18.48 19.96 14.02
CA THR A 65 17.67 20.77 13.10
C THR A 65 16.19 20.69 13.44
N CYS A 66 15.79 21.14 14.63
CA CYS A 66 14.38 21.26 15.03
C CYS A 66 13.58 22.26 14.18
N GLN A 67 14.22 23.06 13.32
CA GLN A 67 13.56 24.02 12.44
C GLN A 67 12.92 23.39 11.18
N ASP A 68 13.43 22.26 10.69
CA ASP A 68 12.97 21.64 9.42
C ASP A 68 11.89 20.55 9.62
N LEU A 69 11.65 20.15 10.88
CA LEU A 69 10.59 19.18 11.23
C LEU A 69 9.16 19.71 11.00
N ARG A 70 8.96 21.02 10.78
CA ARG A 70 7.63 21.56 10.48
C ARG A 70 7.12 21.20 9.09
N HIS A 71 7.98 20.77 8.16
CA HIS A 71 7.55 20.37 6.80
C HIS A 71 7.65 18.86 6.54
N GLY A 72 8.53 18.13 7.23
CA GLY A 72 8.74 16.69 6.99
C GLY A 72 7.80 15.75 7.74
N GLY A 73 7.28 16.15 8.92
CA GLY A 73 6.27 15.37 9.68
C GLY A 73 4.88 15.40 9.04
N ILE A 74 4.61 16.42 8.23
CA ILE A 74 3.38 16.60 7.47
C ILE A 74 3.16 15.45 6.49
N LEU A 75 4.15 14.84 5.84
CA LEU A 75 3.83 13.82 4.81
C LEU A 75 3.33 12.48 5.37
N SER A 76 3.81 12.05 6.55
CA SER A 76 3.29 10.85 7.22
C SER A 76 1.97 11.11 7.94
N ASP A 77 1.82 12.34 8.47
CA ASP A 77 0.57 12.78 9.07
C ASP A 77 -0.48 13.01 7.99
N LEU A 78 -0.17 13.73 6.90
CA LEU A 78 -0.94 13.82 5.66
C LEU A 78 -1.24 12.45 5.06
N GLY A 79 -0.40 11.42 5.17
CA GLY A 79 -0.73 10.08 4.68
C GLY A 79 -1.90 9.43 5.47
N LYS A 80 -1.98 9.73 6.77
CA LYS A 80 -3.08 9.31 7.65
C LYS A 80 -4.26 10.28 7.60
N GLU A 81 -4.01 11.57 7.58
CA GLU A 81 -4.98 12.64 7.41
C GLU A 81 -5.62 12.56 6.03
N VAL A 82 -4.92 12.25 4.92
CA VAL A 82 -5.59 12.06 3.62
C VAL A 82 -6.52 10.85 3.62
N ARG A 83 -6.26 9.83 4.45
CA ARG A 83 -7.19 8.71 4.64
C ARG A 83 -8.42 9.13 5.45
N SER A 84 -8.19 9.89 6.53
CA SER A 84 -9.25 10.47 7.37
C SER A 84 -10.09 11.51 6.63
N VAL A 85 -9.46 12.42 5.89
CA VAL A 85 -10.05 13.44 5.03
C VAL A 85 -10.79 12.79 3.88
N LYS A 86 -10.27 11.72 3.25
CA LYS A 86 -11.03 10.97 2.25
C LYS A 86 -12.34 10.42 2.82
N ALA A 87 -12.30 9.83 4.01
CA ALA A 87 -13.51 9.34 4.68
C ALA A 87 -14.48 10.49 5.00
N LEU A 88 -13.98 11.58 5.59
CA LEU A 88 -14.79 12.77 5.90
C LEU A 88 -15.42 13.40 4.66
N VAL A 89 -14.67 13.53 3.57
CA VAL A 89 -15.16 14.06 2.29
C VAL A 89 -16.24 13.18 1.72
N ILE A 90 -16.07 11.85 1.76
CA ILE A 90 -17.09 10.90 1.31
C ILE A 90 -18.36 11.06 2.15
N THR A 91 -18.24 11.18 3.47
CA THR A 91 -19.40 11.36 4.37
C THR A 91 -20.15 12.67 4.11
N ILE A 92 -19.43 13.79 3.97
CA ILE A 92 -20.03 15.10 3.65
C ILE A 92 -20.70 15.05 2.27
N PHE A 93 -20.05 14.43 1.29
CA PHE A 93 -20.62 14.27 -0.04
C PHE A 93 -21.90 13.43 0.00
N ASN A 94 -21.91 12.31 0.72
CA ASN A 94 -23.09 11.47 0.89
C ASN A 94 -24.25 12.26 1.50
N PHE A 95 -23.99 13.02 2.58
CA PHE A 95 -24.98 13.89 3.20
C PHE A 95 -25.58 14.91 2.21
N ILE A 96 -24.72 15.63 1.48
CA ILE A 96 -25.16 16.63 0.51
C ILE A 96 -25.99 15.98 -0.59
N VAL A 97 -25.54 14.84 -1.11
CA VAL A 97 -26.26 14.10 -2.17
C VAL A 97 -27.63 13.65 -1.66
N THR A 98 -27.73 13.08 -0.45
CA THR A 98 -29.03 12.67 0.10
C THR A 98 -29.98 13.86 0.29
N VAL A 99 -29.51 14.95 0.90
CA VAL A 99 -30.36 16.13 1.16
C VAL A 99 -30.78 16.81 -0.15
N ALA A 100 -29.86 16.92 -1.12
CA ALA A 100 -30.16 17.48 -2.43
C ALA A 100 -31.15 16.58 -3.22
N ALA A 101 -30.96 15.27 -3.20
CA ALA A 101 -31.87 14.32 -3.81
C ALA A 101 -33.27 14.43 -3.19
N ALA A 102 -33.37 14.44 -1.85
CA ALA A 102 -34.64 14.60 -1.15
C ALA A 102 -35.34 15.92 -1.52
N PHE A 103 -34.58 17.02 -1.60
CA PHE A 103 -35.10 18.32 -2.02
C PHE A 103 -35.65 18.29 -3.46
N VAL A 104 -34.84 17.81 -4.42
CA VAL A 104 -35.23 17.76 -5.84
C VAL A 104 -36.40 16.81 -6.04
N CYS A 105 -36.37 15.62 -5.45
CA CYS A 105 -37.46 14.65 -5.52
C CYS A 105 -38.75 15.22 -4.94
N THR A 106 -38.69 15.90 -3.79
CA THR A 106 -39.89 16.51 -3.18
C THR A 106 -40.38 17.70 -3.99
N TYR A 107 -39.49 18.54 -4.52
CA TYR A 107 -39.88 19.68 -5.35
C TYR A 107 -40.57 19.22 -6.65
N LEU A 108 -40.02 18.21 -7.32
CA LEU A 108 -40.60 17.61 -8.52
C LEU A 108 -41.90 16.85 -8.20
N GLY A 109 -41.94 16.09 -7.10
CA GLY A 109 -43.13 15.36 -6.65
C GLY A 109 -44.26 16.28 -6.19
N SER A 110 -43.91 17.40 -5.57
CA SER A 110 -44.86 18.43 -5.12
C SER A 110 -45.58 19.10 -6.28
N GLN A 111 -45.10 18.97 -7.53
CA GLN A 111 -45.83 19.49 -8.68
C GLN A 111 -47.19 18.84 -8.87
N TYR A 112 -47.37 17.60 -8.40
CA TYR A 112 -48.62 16.87 -8.48
C TYR A 112 -49.59 17.20 -7.34
N VAL A 113 -49.09 17.75 -6.23
CA VAL A 113 -49.88 18.03 -5.02
C VAL A 113 -50.22 19.51 -4.88
N PHE A 114 -49.29 20.40 -5.24
CA PHE A 114 -49.43 21.84 -5.07
C PHE A 114 -49.18 22.58 -6.40
N THR A 115 -50.03 23.55 -6.74
CA THR A 115 -49.91 24.36 -7.96
C THR A 115 -48.97 25.56 -7.78
N GLU A 116 -48.89 26.09 -6.55
CA GLU A 116 -48.15 27.32 -6.24
C GLU A 116 -46.66 27.06 -5.99
N MET A 117 -45.79 27.82 -6.67
CA MET A 117 -44.33 27.67 -6.58
C MET A 117 -43.79 27.83 -5.15
N ALA A 118 -44.32 28.78 -4.39
CA ALA A 118 -43.91 29.02 -3.01
C ALA A 118 -44.16 27.81 -2.10
N SER A 119 -45.32 27.16 -2.25
CA SER A 119 -45.69 25.99 -1.46
C SER A 119 -44.83 24.76 -1.80
N ARG A 120 -44.43 24.60 -3.07
CA ARG A 120 -43.54 23.51 -3.51
C ARG A 120 -42.16 23.62 -2.88
N VAL A 121 -41.59 24.83 -2.86
CA VAL A 121 -40.29 25.08 -2.22
C VAL A 121 -40.38 24.87 -0.71
N LEU A 122 -41.44 25.38 -0.06
CA LEU A 122 -41.63 25.20 1.38
C LEU A 122 -41.74 23.71 1.75
N ALA A 123 -42.52 22.93 1.01
CA ALA A 123 -42.66 21.49 1.22
C ALA A 123 -41.32 20.76 1.02
N ALA A 124 -40.58 21.08 -0.04
CA ALA A 124 -39.26 20.52 -0.30
C ALA A 124 -38.25 20.84 0.82
N LEU A 125 -38.27 22.05 1.37
CA LEU A 125 -37.42 22.45 2.49
C LEU A 125 -37.74 21.68 3.78
N ILE A 126 -39.03 21.49 4.08
CA ILE A 126 -39.45 20.72 5.26
C ILE A 126 -38.96 19.28 5.16
N VAL A 127 -39.18 18.62 4.01
CA VAL A 127 -38.74 17.23 3.80
C VAL A 127 -37.22 17.14 3.84
N ALA A 128 -36.51 18.05 3.17
CA ALA A 128 -35.05 18.08 3.19
C ALA A 128 -34.48 18.26 4.61
N SER A 129 -35.14 19.08 5.44
CA SER A 129 -34.76 19.27 6.85
C SER A 129 -34.91 17.98 7.67
N VAL A 130 -36.03 17.26 7.53
CA VAL A 130 -36.25 15.98 8.22
C VAL A 130 -35.22 14.94 7.79
N VAL A 131 -34.96 14.82 6.49
CA VAL A 131 -33.96 13.88 5.95
C VAL A 131 -32.55 14.23 6.43
N GLY A 132 -32.18 15.51 6.43
CA GLY A 132 -30.88 15.95 6.95
C GLY A 132 -30.70 15.64 8.43
N LEU A 133 -31.74 15.81 9.26
CA LEU A 133 -31.69 15.43 10.67
C LEU A 133 -31.58 13.91 10.85
N ALA A 134 -32.27 13.12 10.02
CA ALA A 134 -32.19 11.66 10.05
C ALA A 134 -30.77 11.16 9.69
N GLU A 135 -30.19 11.69 8.61
CA GLU A 135 -28.81 11.40 8.21
C GLU A 135 -27.80 11.79 9.29
N LEU A 136 -27.94 12.99 9.88
CA LEU A 136 -27.09 13.46 10.98
C LEU A 136 -27.18 12.54 12.20
N TYR A 137 -28.40 12.12 12.56
CA TYR A 137 -28.62 11.20 13.67
C TYR A 137 -27.95 9.84 13.43
N VAL A 138 -28.12 9.27 12.23
CA VAL A 138 -27.48 8.01 11.86
C VAL A 138 -25.97 8.12 11.93
N MET A 139 -25.37 9.21 11.42
CA MET A 139 -23.93 9.45 11.51
C MET A 139 -23.44 9.50 12.96
N VAL A 140 -24.12 10.26 13.83
CA VAL A 140 -23.78 10.35 15.26
C VAL A 140 -23.87 8.97 15.92
N ARG A 141 -24.91 8.19 15.61
CA ARG A 141 -25.08 6.84 16.15
C ARG A 141 -24.02 5.85 15.67
N VAL A 142 -23.57 5.95 14.43
CA VAL A 142 -22.46 5.14 13.91
C VAL A 142 -21.17 5.48 14.65
N MET A 143 -20.90 6.77 14.91
CA MET A 143 -19.73 7.19 15.68
C MET A 143 -19.77 6.74 17.14
N GLU A 144 -20.93 6.79 17.80
CA GLU A 144 -21.11 6.26 19.17
C GLU A 144 -20.98 4.73 19.22
N GLY A 145 -21.42 4.02 18.17
CA GLY A 145 -21.30 2.56 18.08
C GLY A 145 -19.86 2.07 18.04
N GLU A 146 -18.99 2.74 17.28
CA GLU A 146 -17.55 2.43 17.20
C GLU A 146 -16.83 2.63 18.55
N LEU A 147 -17.36 3.46 19.46
CA LEU A 147 -16.82 3.68 20.81
C LEU A 147 -17.28 2.63 21.83
N GLY A 148 -18.33 1.86 21.53
CA GLY A 148 -18.87 0.84 22.43
C GLY A 148 -18.23 -0.55 22.29
N GLU A 149 -17.45 -0.78 21.23
CA GLU A 149 -16.76 -2.06 20.95
C GLU A 149 -15.25 -2.05 21.33
N ILE A 150 -14.80 -1.08 22.13
CA ILE A 150 -13.42 -1.01 22.65
C ILE A 150 -13.35 -1.25 24.16
#